data_AF-A0AAV8WAV0-F1
#
_entry.id   AF-A0AAV8WAV0-F1
#
_cell.length_a   1.000
_cell.length_b   1.000
_cell.length_c   1.000
_cell.angle_alpha   90.00
_cell.angle_beta   90.00
_cell.angle_gamma   90.00
#
_symmetry.space_group_name_H-M   'P 1'
#
loop_
_entity.id
_entity.type
_entity.pdbx_description
1 polymer ?
#
loop_
_entity_poly.entity_id
_entity_poly.type
_entity_poly.pdbx_seq_one_letter_code
_entity_poly.pdbx_strand_id
1 'polypeptide(L)'
;MNSLVALVLLLTLQYTQSLNETCSRNSECSSPTELCIDEICSCDNISYHNGSQCLQYATEYNAICFDGKQCEWLGENSECNHNRCVCTEGFRWHKGNCQKYVSKGEKCDSNDDCYSGYDLLSLTCSTDGVCVCSNGYYNRGQDCRKTSSILGAKDCAINLDCQISLYECTMGKCTLKFANTTKTEETFSDTFINDLEVLELEQDSNVYMPTCEKPESCCEKDSDCRNMGNSFCNLSNNRTCTCNENTHYLHNGNCILGMSYCESNSDCPVNNSICFKNSCICDKGFFLNNRMCLAELGVQDPHRNYESDSDCPIKPGQLINSTCYCKDYWFNDESNRICIKTMIQTTQSCLTNQWCAAMGPYSFCNSTSSKCQCSSLAQFNEKTYYCDLVSNTTTDVCLKYTDCRINERCVNEKCECIRNFSRNEEDIYIEGLCDVVSCSHIENANCVGGICLCEDGFIGKKTRCLKIADALEAPCEEHEQCKNIEHSVCGELDDAPDDTLQCVCEEGYTDVNAMCYQNKRYGDPCMTERECTLVLNRSYKCRNSICQCDVGQVLKNGYCTSGANIISISYLAWILVLIMIKLN
;
A
#
# COMPACT_ATOMS: atom_id res chain seq x y z
N MET A 1 51.86 39.88 -43.24
CA MET A 1 50.55 40.57 -43.23
C MET A 1 49.50 39.51 -43.52
N ASN A 2 49.00 38.83 -42.48
CA ASN A 2 47.73 39.14 -41.79
C ASN A 2 46.57 39.02 -42.81
N SER A 3 45.51 38.22 -42.65
CA SER A 3 44.89 37.64 -41.46
C SER A 3 43.63 36.85 -41.92
N LEU A 4 43.13 35.89 -41.10
CA LEU A 4 41.74 35.39 -41.04
C LEU A 4 41.20 34.63 -42.28
N VAL A 5 40.68 33.39 -42.25
CA VAL A 5 39.84 32.70 -41.26
C VAL A 5 40.09 31.18 -41.38
N ALA A 6 40.63 30.57 -40.32
CA ALA A 6 40.55 29.13 -40.10
C ALA A 6 39.18 28.86 -39.46
N LEU A 7 38.23 28.37 -40.26
CA LEU A 7 36.94 27.87 -39.76
C LEU A 7 37.21 26.47 -39.16
N VAL A 8 37.79 26.46 -37.96
CA VAL A 8 37.97 25.25 -37.16
C VAL A 8 36.61 24.82 -36.63
N LEU A 9 36.31 23.55 -36.88
CA LEU A 9 35.30 22.72 -36.24
C LEU A 9 34.84 23.24 -34.87
N LEU A 10 33.59 23.68 -34.79
CA LEU A 10 32.77 23.59 -33.57
C LEU A 10 31.57 22.69 -33.88
N LEU A 11 31.88 21.42 -34.18
CA LEU A 11 30.97 20.33 -33.88
C LEU A 11 31.00 20.18 -32.37
N THR A 12 29.96 20.65 -31.69
CA THR A 12 29.69 20.34 -30.29
C THR A 12 29.49 18.82 -30.18
N LEU A 13 30.60 18.11 -29.98
CA LEU A 13 30.57 16.80 -29.36
C LEU A 13 29.97 17.00 -27.97
N GLN A 14 28.71 16.58 -27.79
CA GLN A 14 28.21 16.20 -26.47
C GLN A 14 29.13 15.08 -26.00
N TYR A 15 30.17 15.46 -25.26
CA TYR A 15 30.97 14.53 -24.49
C TYR A 15 30.06 14.05 -23.36
N THR A 16 29.58 12.81 -23.47
CA THR A 16 29.06 12.07 -22.32
C THR A 16 30.23 11.87 -21.38
N GLN A 17 30.24 12.65 -20.31
CA GLN A 17 31.33 12.78 -19.35
C GLN A 17 31.03 11.86 -18.14
N SER A 18 32.05 11.31 -17.49
CA SER A 18 31.97 10.08 -16.65
C SER A 18 32.65 10.27 -15.29
N LEU A 19 32.16 9.57 -14.25
CA LEU A 19 32.69 9.42 -12.87
C LEU A 19 34.16 9.90 -12.64
N ASN A 20 34.39 10.66 -11.56
CA ASN A 20 35.65 11.34 -11.17
C ASN A 20 35.97 12.68 -11.87
N GLU A 21 34.94 13.41 -12.30
CA GLU A 21 35.10 14.77 -12.81
C GLU A 21 35.00 15.82 -11.71
N THR A 22 35.65 16.97 -11.94
CA THR A 22 35.57 18.11 -11.03
C THR A 22 34.19 18.76 -11.08
N CYS A 23 33.61 19.04 -9.93
CA CYS A 23 32.30 19.66 -9.81
C CYS A 23 32.30 20.70 -8.69
N SER A 24 31.37 21.66 -8.77
CA SER A 24 31.04 22.58 -7.68
C SER A 24 29.65 22.33 -7.10
N ARG A 25 28.76 21.66 -7.85
CA ARG A 25 27.37 21.35 -7.48
C ARG A 25 26.97 20.00 -8.09
N ASN A 26 26.04 19.30 -7.44
CA ASN A 26 25.55 18.00 -7.95
C ASN A 26 24.92 18.07 -9.34
N SER A 27 24.34 19.22 -9.73
CA SER A 27 23.78 19.40 -11.07
C SER A 27 24.82 19.30 -12.20
N GLU A 28 26.12 19.36 -11.86
CA GLU A 28 27.23 19.24 -12.80
C GLU A 28 27.63 17.77 -13.03
N CYS A 29 27.13 16.84 -12.21
CA CYS A 29 27.41 15.42 -12.36
C CYS A 29 26.52 14.76 -13.42
N SER A 30 27.08 13.81 -14.16
CA SER A 30 26.44 13.24 -15.35
C SER A 30 25.36 12.20 -15.01
N SER A 31 25.49 11.51 -13.89
CA SER A 31 24.44 10.64 -13.36
C SER A 31 23.67 11.35 -12.23
N PRO A 32 22.32 11.28 -12.20
CA PRO A 32 21.52 11.84 -11.11
C PRO A 32 21.73 11.15 -9.76
N THR A 33 22.44 10.02 -9.74
CA THR A 33 22.82 9.27 -8.53
C THR A 33 24.23 9.61 -8.04
N GLU A 34 25.00 10.38 -8.81
CA GLU A 34 26.30 10.89 -8.40
C GLU A 34 26.12 12.20 -7.63
N LEU A 35 26.97 12.38 -6.61
CA LEU A 35 27.02 13.57 -5.77
C LEU A 35 28.36 14.27 -5.98
N CYS A 36 28.33 15.59 -5.87
CA CYS A 36 29.55 16.38 -5.81
C CYS A 36 30.11 16.33 -4.40
N ILE A 37 31.10 15.46 -4.18
CA ILE A 37 31.75 15.23 -2.88
C ILE A 37 33.23 15.60 -3.04
N ASP A 38 33.71 16.50 -2.19
CA ASP A 38 35.09 17.00 -2.23
C ASP A 38 35.53 17.48 -3.62
N GLU A 39 34.66 18.26 -4.27
CA GLU A 39 34.83 18.81 -5.62
C GLU A 39 34.90 17.74 -6.74
N ILE A 40 34.49 16.50 -6.46
CA ILE A 40 34.52 15.39 -7.43
C ILE A 40 33.14 14.69 -7.50
N CYS A 41 32.66 14.43 -8.72
CA CYS A 41 31.46 13.62 -8.94
C CYS A 41 31.73 12.15 -8.60
N SER A 42 31.11 11.68 -7.53
CA SER A 42 31.29 10.33 -6.98
C SER A 42 30.00 9.81 -6.33
N CYS A 43 29.93 8.50 -6.09
CA CYS A 43 28.83 7.92 -5.33
C CYS A 43 28.94 8.31 -3.85
N ASP A 44 27.80 8.39 -3.15
CA ASP A 44 27.84 8.51 -1.69
C ASP A 44 28.51 7.31 -1.02
N ASN A 45 28.84 7.46 0.26
CA ASN A 45 29.64 6.47 0.98
C ASN A 45 28.97 5.08 1.06
N ILE A 46 27.64 5.02 1.02
CA ILE A 46 26.85 3.78 1.08
C ILE A 46 26.30 3.37 -0.30
N SER A 47 26.91 3.89 -1.34
CA SER A 47 26.65 3.52 -2.72
C SER A 47 27.94 3.09 -3.38
N TYR A 48 27.81 2.37 -4.48
CA TYR A 48 28.94 2.00 -5.32
C TYR A 48 28.58 2.15 -6.78
N HIS A 49 29.59 2.45 -7.59
CA HIS A 49 29.41 2.51 -9.03
C HIS A 49 29.40 1.10 -9.62
N ASN A 50 28.34 0.73 -10.34
CA ASN A 50 28.22 -0.58 -11.00
C ASN A 50 28.71 -0.56 -12.46
N GLY A 51 29.17 0.58 -12.97
CA GLY A 51 29.57 0.78 -14.37
C GLY A 51 28.61 1.69 -15.15
N SER A 52 27.36 1.84 -14.70
CA SER A 52 26.37 2.74 -15.31
C SER A 52 25.84 3.81 -14.36
N GLN A 53 25.71 3.50 -13.06
CA GLN A 53 25.14 4.39 -12.06
C GLN A 53 25.65 4.06 -10.65
N CYS A 54 25.37 4.96 -9.71
CA CYS A 54 25.58 4.70 -8.29
C CYS A 54 24.39 3.89 -7.74
N LEU A 55 24.67 2.68 -7.28
CA LEU A 55 23.70 1.81 -6.62
C LEU A 55 23.97 1.80 -5.11
N GLN A 56 22.91 2.04 -4.34
CA GLN A 56 22.95 2.01 -2.88
C GLN A 56 23.02 0.56 -2.36
N TYR A 57 23.87 0.31 -1.35
CA TYR A 57 23.87 -0.96 -0.63
C TYR A 57 22.54 -1.13 0.13
N ALA A 58 22.00 -2.34 0.10
CA ALA A 58 20.84 -2.72 0.91
C ALA A 58 21.25 -2.83 2.37
N THR A 59 20.78 -1.91 3.22
CA THR A 59 21.06 -1.93 4.66
C THR A 59 19.98 -2.64 5.48
N GLU A 60 19.05 -3.33 4.80
CA GLU A 60 17.94 -4.05 5.41
C GLU A 60 17.52 -5.26 4.54
N TYR A 61 16.93 -6.29 5.17
CA TYR A 61 16.35 -7.41 4.43
C TYR A 61 15.17 -6.96 3.56
N ASN A 62 15.01 -7.58 2.39
CA ASN A 62 13.95 -7.30 1.43
C ASN A 62 14.05 -5.91 0.75
N ALA A 63 15.17 -5.19 0.96
CA ALA A 63 15.46 -3.95 0.27
C ALA A 63 15.62 -4.16 -1.24
N ILE A 64 15.37 -3.10 -2.01
CA ILE A 64 15.37 -3.13 -3.47
C ILE A 64 16.80 -3.34 -3.98
N CYS A 65 16.96 -4.17 -5.02
CA CYS A 65 18.24 -4.38 -5.69
C CYS A 65 18.08 -4.58 -7.20
N PHE A 66 19.19 -4.34 -7.90
CA PHE A 66 19.40 -4.48 -9.33
C PHE A 66 20.66 -5.32 -9.62
N ASP A 67 21.58 -5.39 -8.66
CA ASP A 67 22.79 -6.22 -8.70
C ASP A 67 23.01 -6.88 -7.33
N GLY A 68 23.57 -8.09 -7.33
CA GLY A 68 23.86 -8.86 -6.13
C GLY A 68 24.82 -8.16 -5.16
N LYS A 69 25.72 -7.28 -5.64
CA LYS A 69 26.63 -6.54 -4.76
C LYS A 69 25.90 -5.56 -3.83
N GLN A 70 24.68 -5.10 -4.16
CA GLN A 70 23.88 -4.30 -3.21
C GLN A 70 23.56 -5.08 -1.94
N CYS A 71 23.44 -6.41 -2.02
CA CYS A 71 23.09 -7.26 -0.89
C CYS A 71 24.27 -7.61 0.03
N GLU A 72 25.48 -7.07 -0.23
CA GLU A 72 26.71 -7.36 0.53
C GLU A 72 26.54 -7.21 2.05
N TRP A 73 25.78 -6.21 2.51
CA TRP A 73 25.56 -5.99 3.94
C TRP A 73 24.81 -7.16 4.61
N LEU A 74 23.88 -7.82 3.92
CA LEU A 74 23.17 -8.99 4.46
C LEU A 74 24.13 -10.15 4.76
N GLY A 75 25.25 -10.22 4.05
CA GLY A 75 26.31 -11.21 4.23
C GLY A 75 26.17 -12.42 3.32
N GLU A 76 26.81 -13.52 3.70
CA GLU A 76 26.80 -14.76 2.92
C GLU A 76 25.40 -15.36 2.78
N ASN A 77 25.17 -16.09 1.68
CA ASN A 77 23.87 -16.72 1.35
C ASN A 77 22.74 -15.70 1.17
N SER A 78 23.09 -14.47 0.77
CA SER A 78 22.15 -13.47 0.27
C SER A 78 22.31 -13.30 -1.24
N GLU A 79 21.20 -13.00 -1.91
CA GLU A 79 21.18 -12.74 -3.35
C GLU A 79 20.16 -11.67 -3.70
N CYS A 80 20.37 -11.02 -4.86
CA CYS A 80 19.34 -10.18 -5.46
C CYS A 80 18.40 -11.07 -6.28
N ASN A 81 17.23 -11.36 -5.72
CA ASN A 81 16.22 -12.21 -6.34
C ASN A 81 14.92 -11.41 -6.50
N HIS A 82 14.34 -11.39 -7.71
CA HIS A 82 13.13 -10.60 -8.01
C HIS A 82 13.23 -9.12 -7.57
N ASN A 83 14.39 -8.50 -7.77
CA ASN A 83 14.71 -7.13 -7.37
C ASN A 83 14.68 -6.87 -5.86
N ARG A 84 14.85 -7.91 -5.03
CA ARG A 84 14.96 -7.79 -3.58
C ARG A 84 16.16 -8.55 -3.05
N CYS A 85 16.85 -7.94 -2.09
CA CYS A 85 17.89 -8.62 -1.33
C CYS A 85 17.25 -9.61 -0.37
N VAL A 86 17.36 -10.90 -0.70
CA VAL A 86 16.78 -12.01 0.06
C VAL A 86 17.85 -13.06 0.36
N CYS A 87 17.51 -14.05 1.17
CA CYS A 87 18.38 -15.20 1.39
C CYS A 87 18.21 -16.21 0.25
N THR A 88 19.30 -16.88 -0.12
CA THR A 88 19.29 -17.96 -1.12
C THR A 88 18.44 -19.14 -0.65
N GLU A 89 18.04 -20.01 -1.58
CA GLU A 89 17.25 -21.22 -1.28
C GLU A 89 17.86 -22.06 -0.14
N GLY A 90 17.02 -22.49 0.81
CA GLY A 90 17.44 -23.23 2.01
C GLY A 90 17.94 -22.36 3.16
N PHE A 91 17.98 -21.04 2.98
CA PHE A 91 18.30 -20.06 4.02
C PHE A 91 17.12 -19.13 4.29
N ARG A 92 17.04 -18.62 5.52
CA ARG A 92 16.04 -17.64 5.95
C ARG A 92 16.74 -16.47 6.64
N TRP A 93 16.13 -15.29 6.58
CA TRP A 93 16.57 -14.17 7.39
C TRP A 93 16.18 -14.41 8.85
N HIS A 94 17.16 -14.49 9.75
CA HIS A 94 16.92 -14.63 11.17
C HIS A 94 18.09 -14.08 11.97
N LYS A 95 17.80 -13.28 13.00
CA LYS A 95 18.80 -12.62 13.86
C LYS A 95 19.89 -11.91 13.04
N GLY A 96 19.45 -11.17 12.03
CA GLY A 96 20.32 -10.33 11.21
C GLY A 96 21.20 -11.05 10.18
N ASN A 97 20.98 -12.34 9.93
CA ASN A 97 21.79 -13.09 8.97
C ASN A 97 20.92 -14.06 8.16
N CYS A 98 21.41 -14.47 6.99
CA CYS A 98 20.86 -15.59 6.24
C CYS A 98 21.30 -16.90 6.88
N GLN A 99 20.42 -17.47 7.70
CA GLN A 99 20.65 -18.70 8.45
C GLN A 99 20.04 -19.89 7.72
N LYS A 100 20.78 -21.01 7.67
CA LYS A 100 20.23 -22.25 7.16
C LYS A 100 19.07 -22.69 8.06
N TYR A 101 17.97 -23.10 7.45
CA TYR A 101 16.86 -23.68 8.19
C TYR A 101 16.54 -25.09 7.70
N VAL A 102 15.90 -25.85 8.57
CA VAL A 102 15.44 -27.21 8.30
C VAL A 102 14.01 -27.37 8.81
N SER A 103 13.28 -28.24 8.15
CA SER A 103 11.87 -28.52 8.42
C SER A 103 11.71 -29.55 9.55
N LYS A 104 10.47 -29.71 10.03
CA LYS A 104 10.13 -30.74 11.00
C LYS A 104 10.53 -32.14 10.50
N GLY A 105 11.17 -32.92 11.37
CA GLY A 105 11.65 -34.27 11.04
C GLY A 105 13.03 -34.31 10.41
N GLU A 106 13.62 -33.16 10.07
CA GLU A 106 14.99 -33.06 9.56
C GLU A 106 15.99 -32.87 10.70
N LYS A 107 17.27 -33.12 10.39
CA LYS A 107 18.37 -33.00 11.35
C LYS A 107 18.68 -31.54 11.65
N CYS A 108 18.89 -31.25 12.93
CA CYS A 108 19.27 -29.94 13.45
C CYS A 108 20.42 -30.05 14.44
N ASP A 109 21.18 -28.97 14.54
CA ASP A 109 22.23 -28.76 15.54
C ASP A 109 21.72 -27.85 16.67
N SER A 110 20.82 -26.92 16.36
CA SER A 110 20.26 -25.95 17.30
C SER A 110 18.77 -25.67 17.09
N ASN A 111 18.12 -25.08 18.09
CA ASN A 111 16.72 -24.65 17.98
C ASN A 111 16.51 -23.61 16.86
N ASP A 112 17.52 -22.77 16.61
CA ASP A 112 17.45 -21.73 15.58
C ASP A 112 17.47 -22.32 14.16
N ASP A 113 17.86 -23.59 13.99
CA ASP A 113 17.82 -24.26 12.69
C ASP A 113 16.38 -24.65 12.32
N CYS A 114 15.54 -24.93 13.31
CA CYS A 114 14.21 -25.48 13.11
C CYS A 114 13.19 -24.39 12.77
N TYR A 115 12.58 -24.46 11.59
CA TYR A 115 11.57 -23.49 11.17
C TYR A 115 10.47 -24.08 10.29
N SER A 116 9.25 -23.58 10.48
CA SER A 116 8.04 -24.01 9.75
C SER A 116 7.53 -22.97 8.73
N GLY A 117 8.19 -21.82 8.60
CA GLY A 117 7.83 -20.77 7.63
C GLY A 117 6.98 -19.61 8.17
N TYR A 118 6.41 -19.71 9.39
CA TYR A 118 5.40 -18.73 9.86
C TYR A 118 5.46 -18.37 11.35
N ASP A 119 5.90 -19.29 12.21
CA ASP A 119 6.01 -19.07 13.65
C ASP A 119 7.39 -19.52 14.14
N LEU A 120 8.20 -18.54 14.56
CA LEU A 120 9.56 -18.72 15.07
C LEU A 120 9.66 -19.66 16.29
N LEU A 121 8.57 -19.86 17.03
CA LEU A 121 8.54 -20.67 18.25
C LEU A 121 7.95 -22.07 18.02
N SER A 122 7.43 -22.36 16.82
CA SER A 122 6.67 -23.58 16.54
C SER A 122 7.49 -24.87 16.59
N LEU A 123 8.77 -24.79 16.27
CA LEU A 123 9.69 -25.92 16.25
C LEU A 123 10.86 -25.72 17.21
N THR A 124 11.41 -26.83 17.68
CA THR A 124 12.61 -26.88 18.53
C THR A 124 13.45 -28.09 18.14
N CYS A 125 14.75 -28.04 18.38
CA CYS A 125 15.63 -29.16 18.13
C CYS A 125 15.53 -30.13 19.31
N SER A 126 15.09 -31.36 19.05
CA SER A 126 15.02 -32.40 20.07
C SER A 126 16.42 -32.82 20.52
N THR A 127 16.50 -33.53 21.64
CA THR A 127 17.75 -34.12 22.14
C THR A 127 18.35 -35.15 21.18
N ASP A 128 17.56 -35.68 20.24
CA ASP A 128 18.00 -36.61 19.21
C ASP A 128 18.54 -35.89 17.96
N GLY A 129 18.61 -34.55 17.98
CA GLY A 129 19.09 -33.74 16.87
C GLY A 129 18.13 -33.67 15.69
N VAL A 130 16.82 -33.71 15.98
CA VAL A 130 15.75 -33.66 14.95
C VAL A 130 14.73 -32.58 15.32
N CYS A 131 14.28 -31.79 14.34
CA CYS A 131 13.27 -30.76 14.56
C CYS A 131 11.90 -31.37 14.88
N VAL A 132 11.34 -30.97 16.03
CA VAL A 132 10.04 -31.41 16.54
C VAL A 132 9.20 -30.22 16.98
N CYS A 133 7.90 -30.42 17.24
CA CYS A 133 7.06 -29.36 17.78
C CYS A 133 7.55 -28.92 19.17
N SER A 134 7.59 -27.61 19.39
CA SER A 134 7.88 -27.02 20.69
C SER A 134 6.82 -27.37 21.75
N ASN A 135 7.17 -27.24 23.02
CA ASN A 135 6.20 -27.41 24.10
C ASN A 135 5.05 -26.40 23.96
N GLY A 136 3.80 -26.84 24.15
CA GLY A 136 2.62 -26.04 23.88
C GLY A 136 2.25 -25.92 22.40
N TYR A 137 2.87 -26.73 21.52
CA TYR A 137 2.50 -26.87 20.12
C TYR A 137 2.05 -28.30 19.84
N TYR A 138 1.00 -28.46 19.05
CA TYR A 138 0.54 -29.77 18.58
C TYR A 138 1.02 -30.04 17.15
N ASN A 139 1.23 -31.31 16.85
CA ASN A 139 1.68 -31.77 15.54
C ASN A 139 0.52 -31.76 14.54
N ARG A 140 0.71 -31.09 13.40
CA ARG A 140 -0.29 -30.95 12.34
C ARG A 140 0.31 -31.30 10.98
N GLY A 141 0.60 -32.58 10.77
CA GLY A 141 1.11 -33.06 9.48
C GLY A 141 2.54 -32.62 9.24
N GLN A 142 2.78 -31.56 8.45
CA GLN A 142 4.11 -31.03 8.16
C GLN A 142 4.52 -29.83 9.03
N ASP A 143 3.58 -29.18 9.72
CA ASP A 143 3.88 -28.05 10.61
C ASP A 143 3.48 -28.33 12.06
N CYS A 144 3.68 -27.33 12.92
CA CYS A 144 3.31 -27.35 14.33
C CYS A 144 2.53 -26.08 14.64
N ARG A 145 1.44 -26.21 15.39
CA ARG A 145 0.58 -25.07 15.75
C ARG A 145 0.41 -24.93 17.24
N LYS A 146 0.27 -23.69 17.70
CA LYS A 146 0.07 -23.36 19.10
C LYS A 146 -1.20 -24.02 19.63
N THR A 147 -1.13 -24.65 20.79
CA THR A 147 -2.31 -25.16 21.49
C THR A 147 -2.97 -24.05 22.32
N SER A 148 -4.29 -23.94 22.16
CA SER A 148 -5.17 -23.14 23.02
C SER A 148 -5.48 -23.94 24.28
N SER A 149 -4.52 -24.05 25.21
CA SER A 149 -4.77 -24.72 26.50
C SER A 149 -5.59 -23.83 27.43
N ILE A 150 -6.48 -24.43 28.23
CA ILE A 150 -7.42 -23.76 29.17
C ILE A 150 -6.72 -22.76 30.13
N LEU A 151 -5.39 -22.86 30.30
CA LEU A 151 -4.59 -22.03 31.20
C LEU A 151 -3.98 -20.76 30.56
N GLY A 152 -4.57 -20.21 29.49
CA GLY A 152 -4.26 -18.81 29.12
C GLY A 152 -4.56 -18.39 27.68
N ALA A 153 -4.46 -19.31 26.72
CA ALA A 153 -4.87 -19.03 25.35
C ALA A 153 -6.32 -19.51 25.20
N LYS A 154 -7.27 -18.57 25.14
CA LYS A 154 -8.59 -18.83 24.56
C LYS A 154 -8.57 -18.60 23.06
N ASP A 155 -7.52 -17.95 22.54
CA ASP A 155 -7.44 -17.60 21.13
C ASP A 155 -7.30 -18.85 20.26
N CYS A 156 -7.81 -18.78 19.04
CA CYS A 156 -7.69 -19.83 18.04
C CYS A 156 -7.84 -19.22 16.64
N ALA A 157 -7.24 -19.86 15.65
CA ALA A 157 -7.59 -19.63 14.26
C ALA A 157 -8.52 -20.74 13.75
N ILE A 158 -8.29 -21.98 14.16
CA ILE A 158 -9.01 -23.16 13.68
C ILE A 158 -9.50 -24.00 14.86
N ASN A 159 -10.51 -24.84 14.63
CA ASN A 159 -11.10 -25.71 15.67
C ASN A 159 -10.07 -26.62 16.32
N LEU A 160 -9.10 -27.09 15.52
CA LEU A 160 -8.02 -27.95 16.00
C LEU A 160 -7.13 -27.23 17.02
N ASP A 161 -7.01 -25.90 16.98
CA ASP A 161 -6.20 -25.16 17.97
C ASP A 161 -6.73 -25.34 19.39
N CYS A 162 -8.03 -25.61 19.56
CA CYS A 162 -8.65 -25.83 20.86
C CYS A 162 -8.25 -27.16 21.53
N GLN A 163 -7.72 -28.12 20.78
CA GLN A 163 -7.23 -29.44 21.25
C GLN A 163 -8.21 -30.23 22.16
N ILE A 164 -9.49 -29.85 22.18
CA ILE A 164 -10.54 -30.48 22.99
C ILE A 164 -11.74 -30.71 22.08
N SER A 165 -12.17 -31.96 21.95
CA SER A 165 -13.22 -32.36 20.98
C SER A 165 -14.55 -31.62 21.15
N LEU A 166 -14.86 -31.15 22.37
CA LEU A 166 -16.08 -30.40 22.71
C LEU A 166 -15.99 -28.90 22.42
N TYR A 167 -14.82 -28.39 22.02
CA TYR A 167 -14.61 -26.97 21.73
C TYR A 167 -14.44 -26.74 20.22
N GLU A 168 -14.86 -25.57 19.77
CA GLU A 168 -14.66 -25.07 18.42
C GLU A 168 -14.21 -23.61 18.46
N CYS A 169 -13.59 -23.17 17.38
CA CYS A 169 -13.09 -21.83 17.26
C CYS A 169 -14.17 -20.89 16.73
N THR A 170 -14.75 -20.08 17.62
CA THR A 170 -15.78 -19.10 17.29
C THR A 170 -15.25 -17.70 17.50
N MET A 171 -15.24 -16.89 16.44
CA MET A 171 -14.73 -15.51 16.47
C MET A 171 -13.32 -15.40 17.06
N GLY A 172 -12.47 -16.38 16.74
CA GLY A 172 -11.09 -16.42 17.20
C GLY A 172 -10.93 -16.86 18.65
N LYS A 173 -11.98 -17.39 19.29
CA LYS A 173 -11.93 -17.94 20.65
C LYS A 173 -12.46 -19.38 20.72
N CYS A 174 -11.83 -20.22 21.54
CA CYS A 174 -12.30 -21.57 21.81
C CYS A 174 -13.56 -21.54 22.69
N THR A 175 -14.68 -21.97 22.12
CA THR A 175 -16.00 -22.02 22.77
C THR A 175 -16.56 -23.45 22.76
N LEU A 176 -17.41 -23.81 23.72
CA LEU A 176 -18.08 -25.11 23.74
C LEU A 176 -19.03 -25.25 22.54
N LYS A 177 -19.01 -26.41 21.87
CA LYS A 177 -19.97 -26.79 20.83
C LYS A 177 -21.34 -26.98 21.50
N PHE A 178 -22.27 -26.05 21.31
CA PHE A 178 -23.60 -26.18 21.88
C PHE A 178 -24.33 -27.37 21.22
N ALA A 179 -24.68 -28.40 22.01
CA ALA A 179 -25.66 -29.39 21.61
C ALA A 179 -27.04 -28.73 21.60
N ASN A 180 -27.81 -28.93 20.52
CA ASN A 180 -29.19 -28.46 20.38
C ASN A 180 -29.99 -28.69 21.67
N THR A 181 -30.27 -27.62 22.40
CA THR A 181 -31.36 -27.59 23.37
C THR A 181 -32.14 -26.30 23.14
N THR A 182 -33.37 -26.49 22.67
CA THR A 182 -34.39 -25.46 22.47
C THR A 182 -34.77 -24.77 23.78
N LYS A 183 -34.96 -23.43 23.67
CA LYS A 183 -35.60 -22.47 24.60
C LYS A 183 -34.77 -22.11 25.84
N THR A 184 -34.64 -20.83 26.24
CA THR A 184 -35.53 -19.66 26.09
C THR A 184 -34.72 -18.37 25.93
N GLU A 185 -35.28 -17.41 25.20
CA GLU A 185 -34.87 -16.00 25.26
C GLU A 185 -34.94 -15.50 26.71
N GLU A 186 -33.82 -15.01 27.23
CA GLU A 186 -33.81 -14.03 28.30
C GLU A 186 -33.00 -12.83 27.81
N THR A 187 -33.73 -11.74 27.58
CA THR A 187 -33.23 -10.39 27.38
C THR A 187 -32.44 -9.91 28.59
N PHE A 188 -31.22 -9.37 28.40
CA PHE A 188 -30.65 -8.43 29.36
C PHE A 188 -29.73 -7.40 28.69
N SER A 189 -30.28 -6.19 28.55
CA SER A 189 -29.68 -4.86 28.71
C SER A 189 -28.26 -4.60 28.18
N ASP A 190 -28.18 -3.91 27.04
CA ASP A 190 -27.04 -3.06 26.70
C ASP A 190 -26.86 -1.95 27.74
N THR A 191 -25.68 -1.90 28.35
CA THR A 191 -25.15 -0.68 28.97
C THR A 191 -23.71 -0.52 28.50
N PHE A 192 -23.55 0.26 27.43
CA PHE A 192 -22.25 0.79 27.04
C PHE A 192 -21.98 2.03 27.89
N ILE A 193 -20.92 1.97 28.71
CA ILE A 193 -20.27 3.17 29.25
C ILE A 193 -19.44 3.76 28.12
N ASN A 194 -19.86 4.95 27.70
CA ASN A 194 -19.01 5.90 26.97
C ASN A 194 -17.84 6.30 27.87
N ASP A 195 -16.64 6.32 27.32
CA ASP A 195 -15.61 7.33 27.58
C ASP A 195 -14.52 7.14 26.51
N LEU A 196 -14.71 7.80 25.37
CA LEU A 196 -13.61 8.17 24.48
C LEU A 196 -13.53 9.70 24.52
N GLU A 197 -12.58 10.18 25.30
CA GLU A 197 -12.20 11.59 25.36
C GLU A 197 -11.54 11.94 24.02
N VAL A 198 -12.29 12.68 23.19
CA VAL A 198 -11.78 13.26 21.95
C VAL A 198 -11.08 14.56 22.32
N LEU A 199 -9.75 14.59 22.16
CA LEU A 199 -9.00 15.83 22.07
C LEU A 199 -9.44 16.55 20.79
N GLU A 200 -10.22 17.61 20.94
CA GLU A 200 -10.51 18.58 19.89
C GLU A 200 -9.21 19.30 19.53
N LEU A 201 -8.74 19.10 18.29
CA LEU A 201 -7.84 20.04 17.64
C LEU A 201 -8.71 21.01 16.84
N GLU A 202 -8.74 22.26 17.30
CA GLU A 202 -9.41 23.37 16.63
C GLU A 202 -8.88 23.53 15.19
N GLN A 203 -9.80 23.55 14.24
CA GLN A 203 -9.53 24.09 12.90
C GLN A 203 -9.50 25.61 12.99
N ASP A 204 -8.30 26.18 12.92
CA ASP A 204 -8.15 27.58 12.54
C ASP A 204 -7.64 27.66 11.09
N SER A 205 -8.57 27.95 10.20
CA SER A 205 -8.35 28.22 8.79
C SER A 205 -7.86 29.66 8.61
N ASN A 206 -6.54 29.83 8.55
CA ASN A 206 -5.87 30.86 7.75
C ASN A 206 -4.35 30.64 7.76
N VAL A 207 -3.87 29.66 6.99
CA VAL A 207 -2.44 29.63 6.64
C VAL A 207 -2.23 30.61 5.51
N TYR A 208 -1.83 31.82 5.89
CA TYR A 208 -1.15 32.75 5.00
C TYR A 208 0.02 31.99 4.35
N MET A 209 -0.03 31.81 3.03
CA MET A 209 1.08 31.24 2.26
C MET A 209 2.32 32.10 2.53
N PRO A 210 3.42 31.56 3.09
CA PRO A 210 4.65 32.33 3.20
C PRO A 210 5.16 32.60 1.79
N THR A 211 5.27 33.86 1.43
CA THR A 211 5.99 34.29 0.24
C THR A 211 7.48 34.14 0.48
N CYS A 212 8.18 33.44 -0.42
CA CYS A 212 9.63 33.24 -0.34
C CYS A 212 10.36 34.58 -0.31
N GLU A 213 11.11 34.84 0.77
CA GLU A 213 11.93 36.05 0.90
C GLU A 213 13.19 36.01 0.02
N LYS A 214 13.54 34.85 -0.59
CA LYS A 214 14.68 34.68 -1.51
C LYS A 214 14.39 33.68 -2.65
N PRO A 215 14.30 34.13 -3.91
CA PRO A 215 13.96 33.26 -5.06
C PRO A 215 15.01 32.20 -5.43
N GLU A 216 16.26 32.35 -5.00
CA GLU A 216 17.37 31.46 -5.42
C GLU A 216 17.55 30.20 -4.54
N SER A 217 16.76 30.03 -3.48
CA SER A 217 16.89 28.92 -2.51
C SER A 217 15.59 28.18 -2.21
N CYS A 218 14.51 28.49 -2.92
CA CYS A 218 13.21 27.85 -2.74
C CYS A 218 13.00 26.77 -3.81
N CYS A 219 12.25 25.73 -3.45
CA CYS A 219 11.84 24.67 -4.35
C CYS A 219 10.32 24.68 -4.53
N GLU A 220 9.84 24.26 -5.69
CA GLU A 220 8.42 24.01 -5.95
C GLU A 220 8.16 22.52 -6.19
N LYS A 221 9.19 21.79 -6.60
CA LYS A 221 9.18 20.34 -6.77
C LYS A 221 10.52 19.72 -6.39
N ASP A 222 10.52 18.41 -6.16
CA ASP A 222 11.73 17.67 -5.76
C ASP A 222 12.91 17.85 -6.72
N SER A 223 12.64 18.03 -8.02
CA SER A 223 13.70 18.27 -9.01
C SER A 223 14.48 19.57 -8.78
N ASP A 224 13.90 20.55 -8.10
CA ASP A 224 14.60 21.81 -7.80
C ASP A 224 15.68 21.61 -6.73
N CYS A 225 15.57 20.49 -6.00
CA CYS A 225 16.47 20.12 -4.93
C CYS A 225 17.67 19.27 -5.36
N ARG A 226 17.92 19.12 -6.66
CA ARG A 226 19.05 18.34 -7.21
C ARG A 226 20.42 18.73 -6.66
N ASN A 227 20.60 19.99 -6.27
CA ASN A 227 21.86 20.50 -5.70
C ASN A 227 22.10 20.04 -4.26
N MET A 228 21.07 19.53 -3.58
CA MET A 228 21.17 18.85 -2.28
C MET A 228 20.77 17.40 -2.53
N GLY A 229 21.74 16.53 -2.84
CA GLY A 229 21.46 15.19 -3.35
C GLY A 229 20.55 14.36 -2.44
N ASN A 230 19.69 13.52 -3.01
CA ASN A 230 18.68 12.71 -2.31
C ASN A 230 17.74 13.50 -1.38
N SER A 231 17.54 14.80 -1.63
CA SER A 231 16.57 15.61 -0.92
C SER A 231 15.26 15.76 -1.68
N PHE A 232 14.22 16.15 -0.96
CA PHE A 232 12.89 16.42 -1.51
C PHE A 232 12.48 17.85 -1.16
N CYS A 233 11.53 18.39 -1.91
CA CYS A 233 11.00 19.71 -1.68
C CYS A 233 9.93 19.69 -0.58
N ASN A 234 10.22 20.34 0.55
CA ASN A 234 9.25 20.47 1.62
C ASN A 234 8.38 21.71 1.42
N LEU A 235 7.22 21.51 0.80
CA LEU A 235 6.23 22.57 0.54
C LEU A 235 5.64 23.17 1.82
N SER A 236 5.63 22.41 2.92
CA SER A 236 5.09 22.86 4.22
C SER A 236 6.10 23.68 5.04
N ASN A 237 7.40 23.53 4.78
CA ASN A 237 8.47 24.22 5.51
C ASN A 237 9.11 25.31 4.65
N ASN A 238 8.35 26.37 4.37
CA ASN A 238 8.83 27.54 3.62
C ASN A 238 9.43 27.19 2.24
N ARG A 239 8.96 26.12 1.60
CA ARG A 239 9.40 25.66 0.28
C ARG A 239 10.91 25.43 0.20
N THR A 240 11.46 24.72 1.19
CA THR A 240 12.89 24.43 1.29
C THR A 240 13.22 22.98 0.96
N CYS A 241 14.38 22.75 0.36
CA CYS A 241 14.89 21.40 0.16
C CYS A 241 15.30 20.80 1.50
N THR A 242 14.80 19.59 1.82
CA THR A 242 15.08 18.89 3.08
C THR A 242 15.41 17.43 2.84
N CYS A 243 16.30 16.87 3.66
CA CYS A 243 16.53 15.43 3.69
C CYS A 243 15.31 14.71 4.29
N ASN A 244 15.08 13.44 3.88
CA ASN A 244 14.19 12.59 4.65
C ASN A 244 14.84 12.27 6.00
N GLU A 245 14.52 13.09 6.98
CA GLU A 245 15.07 13.04 8.32
C GLU A 245 14.99 11.67 8.99
N ASN A 246 14.03 10.82 8.62
CA ASN A 246 13.90 9.49 9.19
C ASN A 246 14.96 8.50 8.68
N THR A 247 15.48 8.72 7.47
CA THR A 247 16.33 7.75 6.77
C THR A 247 17.64 8.34 6.27
N HIS A 248 17.78 9.66 6.23
CA HIS A 248 18.94 10.37 5.72
C HIS A 248 19.40 11.47 6.69
N TYR A 249 20.70 11.74 6.68
CA TYR A 249 21.33 12.84 7.38
C TYR A 249 22.05 13.76 6.40
N LEU A 250 22.21 15.03 6.78
CA LEU A 250 22.92 16.02 5.97
C LEU A 250 24.44 15.89 6.20
N HIS A 251 25.19 15.68 5.12
CA HIS A 251 26.65 15.65 5.14
C HIS A 251 27.21 16.33 3.89
N ASN A 252 28.09 17.31 4.07
CA ASN A 252 28.70 18.10 2.98
C ASN A 252 27.66 18.65 1.98
N GLY A 253 26.49 19.10 2.46
CA GLY A 253 25.44 19.65 1.61
C GLY A 253 24.58 18.61 0.89
N ASN A 254 24.72 17.32 1.20
CA ASN A 254 23.99 16.21 0.59
C ASN A 254 23.23 15.37 1.61
N CYS A 255 22.11 14.76 1.21
CA CYS A 255 21.38 13.82 2.04
C CYS A 255 21.92 12.41 1.82
N ILE A 256 22.58 11.86 2.84
CA ILE A 256 23.17 10.52 2.80
C ILE A 256 22.31 9.61 3.66
N LEU A 257 21.95 8.42 3.16
CA LEU A 257 21.17 7.47 3.95
C LEU A 257 21.97 7.00 5.18
N GLY A 258 21.27 6.88 6.29
CA GLY A 258 21.79 6.59 7.62
C GLY A 258 21.43 7.67 8.62
N MET A 259 21.98 7.53 9.83
CA MET A 259 21.68 8.40 10.97
C MET A 259 22.70 9.53 11.14
N SER A 260 23.97 9.27 10.83
CA SER A 260 25.07 10.23 10.93
C SER A 260 26.32 9.69 10.21
N TYR A 261 27.30 10.57 10.00
CA TYR A 261 28.63 10.18 9.55
C TYR A 261 29.37 9.45 10.68
N CYS A 262 30.26 8.52 10.31
CA CYS A 262 31.12 7.81 11.26
C CYS A 262 32.46 7.41 10.63
N GLU A 263 33.46 7.16 11.47
CA GLU A 263 34.69 6.46 11.10
C GLU A 263 34.76 5.08 11.77
N SER A 264 34.03 4.91 12.87
CA SER A 264 33.98 3.71 13.69
C SER A 264 32.61 3.56 14.35
N ASN A 265 32.31 2.35 14.88
CA ASN A 265 31.04 2.08 15.54
C ASN A 265 30.78 2.99 16.77
N SER A 266 31.83 3.49 17.43
CA SER A 266 31.67 4.39 18.58
C SER A 266 31.15 5.78 18.24
N ASP A 267 31.21 6.17 16.97
CA ASP A 267 30.72 7.47 16.50
C ASP A 267 29.18 7.47 16.33
N CYS A 268 28.57 6.28 16.32
CA CYS A 268 27.16 6.14 16.06
C CYS A 268 26.32 6.38 17.33
N PRO A 269 25.44 7.41 17.33
CA PRO A 269 24.78 7.88 18.56
C PRO A 269 23.59 7.03 18.99
N VAL A 270 23.09 6.16 18.11
CA VAL A 270 21.88 5.36 18.35
C VAL A 270 22.29 3.96 18.83
N ASN A 271 21.68 3.48 19.90
CA ASN A 271 21.92 2.10 20.35
C ASN A 271 21.54 1.10 19.26
N ASN A 272 22.28 -0.02 19.19
CA ASN A 272 22.13 -1.02 18.12
C ASN A 272 22.39 -0.46 16.71
N SER A 273 23.29 0.51 16.59
CA SER A 273 23.77 1.01 15.29
C SER A 273 25.26 0.77 15.11
N ILE A 274 25.68 0.61 13.86
CA ILE A 274 27.05 0.33 13.46
C ILE A 274 27.49 1.29 12.36
N CYS A 275 28.80 1.49 12.25
CA CYS A 275 29.38 2.24 11.16
C CYS A 275 29.58 1.33 9.95
N PHE A 276 28.80 1.56 8.90
CA PHE A 276 28.94 0.86 7.63
C PHE A 276 29.25 1.87 6.53
N LYS A 277 30.44 1.73 5.93
CA LYS A 277 30.94 2.62 4.88
C LYS A 277 30.71 4.10 5.25
N ASN A 278 31.23 4.50 6.41
CA ASN A 278 31.14 5.87 6.93
C ASN A 278 29.72 6.42 7.19
N SER A 279 28.70 5.56 7.21
CA SER A 279 27.35 5.92 7.62
C SER A 279 26.88 5.05 8.79
N CYS A 280 26.27 5.67 9.79
CA CYS A 280 25.64 4.95 10.89
C CYS A 280 24.30 4.36 10.44
N ILE A 281 24.21 3.04 10.44
CA ILE A 281 23.02 2.27 10.09
C ILE A 281 22.66 1.33 11.24
N CYS A 282 21.44 0.78 11.24
CA CYS A 282 21.09 -0.20 12.24
C CYS A 282 21.93 -1.47 12.08
N ASP A 283 22.29 -2.08 13.22
CA ASP A 283 23.01 -3.33 13.24
C ASP A 283 22.13 -4.47 12.72
N LYS A 284 22.76 -5.57 12.32
CA LYS A 284 22.09 -6.78 11.86
C LYS A 284 21.11 -7.29 12.92
N GLY A 285 19.87 -7.55 12.51
CA GLY A 285 18.78 -7.98 13.40
C GLY A 285 18.03 -6.82 14.02
N PHE A 286 18.38 -5.59 13.65
CA PHE A 286 17.67 -4.36 13.98
C PHE A 286 17.30 -3.62 12.69
N PHE A 287 16.19 -2.90 12.70
CA PHE A 287 15.73 -2.10 11.57
C PHE A 287 15.44 -0.67 11.98
N LEU A 288 15.55 0.24 11.02
CA LEU A 288 15.35 1.66 11.27
C LEU A 288 13.88 1.99 11.35
N ASN A 289 13.45 2.59 12.45
CA ASN A 289 12.10 3.12 12.61
C ASN A 289 12.15 4.39 13.47
N ASN A 290 11.69 5.51 12.92
CA ASN A 290 11.71 6.82 13.58
C ASN A 290 13.09 7.17 14.18
N ARG A 291 14.16 7.03 13.39
CA ARG A 291 15.57 7.23 13.80
C ARG A 291 16.06 6.35 14.96
N MET A 292 15.36 5.27 15.29
CA MET A 292 15.79 4.29 16.28
C MET A 292 15.98 2.92 15.62
N CYS A 293 16.93 2.15 16.12
CA CYS A 293 17.12 0.76 15.71
C CYS A 293 16.31 -0.16 16.62
N LEU A 294 15.22 -0.70 16.07
CA LEU A 294 14.32 -1.61 16.77
C LEU A 294 14.67 -3.05 16.44
N ALA A 295 14.64 -3.93 17.44
CA ALA A 295 14.91 -5.35 17.26
C ALA A 295 13.83 -6.01 16.38
N GLU A 296 14.27 -6.88 15.46
CA GLU A 296 13.41 -7.81 14.74
C GLU A 296 12.79 -8.87 15.69
N LEU A 297 11.74 -9.56 15.25
CA LEU A 297 11.15 -10.66 15.99
C LEU A 297 12.19 -11.77 16.23
N GLY A 298 12.28 -12.26 17.47
CA GLY A 298 13.29 -13.24 17.87
C GLY A 298 14.68 -12.67 18.14
N VAL A 299 14.87 -11.36 18.09
CA VAL A 299 16.11 -10.67 18.49
C VAL A 299 15.93 -10.02 19.87
N GLN A 300 16.86 -10.28 20.78
CA GLN A 300 16.88 -9.63 22.09
C GLN A 300 17.54 -8.25 21.96
N ASP A 301 16.93 -7.21 22.55
CA ASP A 301 17.52 -5.87 22.59
C ASP A 301 18.37 -5.73 23.88
N PRO A 302 19.70 -5.62 23.79
CA PRO A 302 20.56 -5.50 24.98
C PRO A 302 20.46 -4.13 25.65
N HIS A 303 19.89 -3.12 24.98
CA HIS A 303 19.78 -1.76 25.47
C HIS A 303 18.36 -1.39 25.93
N ARG A 304 17.41 -2.32 25.83
CA ARG A 304 16.04 -2.13 26.33
C ARG A 304 15.62 -3.29 27.21
N ASN A 305 15.10 -2.97 28.38
CA ASN A 305 14.50 -3.96 29.25
C ASN A 305 13.00 -4.04 28.96
N TYR A 306 12.59 -5.00 28.11
CA TYR A 306 11.17 -5.29 27.91
C TYR A 306 10.64 -6.07 29.11
N GLU A 307 9.54 -5.61 29.69
CA GLU A 307 8.93 -6.22 30.89
C GLU A 307 7.55 -6.82 30.59
N SER A 308 6.91 -6.40 29.50
CA SER A 308 5.57 -6.80 29.11
C SER A 308 5.35 -6.81 27.58
N ASP A 309 4.28 -7.47 27.12
CA ASP A 309 3.84 -7.48 25.71
C ASP A 309 3.64 -6.07 25.12
N SER A 310 3.25 -5.10 25.96
CA SER A 310 3.07 -3.70 25.54
C SER A 310 4.39 -3.03 25.15
N ASP A 311 5.53 -3.54 25.62
CA ASP A 311 6.84 -2.97 25.33
C ASP A 311 7.40 -3.42 23.97
N CYS A 312 6.84 -4.49 23.39
CA CYS A 312 7.32 -5.00 22.11
C CYS A 312 7.13 -3.99 20.97
N PRO A 313 8.19 -3.63 20.21
CA PRO A 313 8.09 -2.61 19.17
C PRO A 313 7.19 -3.03 18.00
N ILE A 314 7.21 -4.32 17.66
CA ILE A 314 6.40 -4.89 16.58
C ILE A 314 5.07 -5.37 17.16
N LYS A 315 3.96 -4.93 16.55
CA LYS A 315 2.61 -5.20 17.03
C LYS A 315 1.79 -6.08 16.06
N PRO A 316 0.92 -6.96 16.57
CA PRO A 316 0.75 -7.32 17.98
C PRO A 316 1.84 -8.31 18.44
N GLY A 317 2.68 -7.86 19.38
CA GLY A 317 3.77 -8.66 19.95
C GLY A 317 3.44 -9.26 21.31
N GLN A 318 4.08 -10.39 21.62
CA GLN A 318 4.18 -10.99 22.95
C GLN A 318 5.63 -11.09 23.39
N LEU A 319 5.87 -10.89 24.68
CA LEU A 319 7.19 -10.95 25.27
C LEU A 319 7.43 -12.33 25.88
N ILE A 320 8.48 -13.01 25.43
CA ILE A 320 8.90 -14.31 25.94
C ILE A 320 10.39 -14.27 26.22
N ASN A 321 10.78 -14.44 27.48
CA ASN A 321 12.18 -14.40 27.92
C ASN A 321 12.94 -13.16 27.41
N SER A 322 12.38 -11.96 27.64
CA SER A 322 12.95 -10.67 27.19
C SER A 322 13.09 -10.51 25.67
N THR A 323 12.50 -11.40 24.88
CA THR A 323 12.50 -11.36 23.41
C THR A 323 11.08 -11.26 22.88
N CYS A 324 10.87 -10.42 21.88
CA CYS A 324 9.54 -10.19 21.30
C CYS A 324 9.26 -11.14 20.13
N TYR A 325 8.05 -11.68 20.12
CA TYR A 325 7.49 -12.54 19.08
C TYR A 325 6.09 -12.06 18.71
N CYS A 326 5.51 -12.54 17.62
CA CYS A 326 4.11 -12.26 17.35
C CYS A 326 3.20 -12.92 18.39
N LYS A 327 2.10 -12.26 18.75
CA LYS A 327 1.05 -12.89 19.59
C LYS A 327 0.55 -14.17 18.95
N ASP A 328 0.03 -15.07 19.77
CA ASP A 328 -0.57 -16.32 19.29
C ASP A 328 -1.56 -16.06 18.15
N TYR A 329 -1.48 -16.89 17.09
CA TYR A 329 -2.28 -16.79 15.85
C TYR A 329 -1.97 -15.59 14.96
N TRP A 330 -0.87 -14.89 15.23
CA TRP A 330 -0.22 -13.98 14.31
C TRP A 330 1.12 -14.56 13.89
N PHE A 331 1.45 -14.43 12.60
CA PHE A 331 2.63 -15.03 12.00
C PHE A 331 3.64 -13.96 11.63
N ASN A 332 4.93 -14.28 11.76
CA ASN A 332 5.97 -13.37 11.30
C ASN A 332 6.03 -13.36 9.77
N ASP A 333 6.33 -12.21 9.18
CA ASP A 333 6.75 -12.13 7.79
C ASP A 333 8.23 -12.56 7.63
N GLU A 334 8.70 -12.66 6.40
CA GLU A 334 10.06 -13.10 6.07
C GLU A 334 11.14 -12.12 6.56
N SER A 335 10.80 -10.84 6.75
CA SER A 335 11.72 -9.86 7.34
C SER A 335 11.76 -9.89 8.86
N ASN A 336 10.87 -10.65 9.52
CA ASN A 336 10.70 -10.65 10.97
C ASN A 336 10.33 -9.27 11.55
N ARG A 337 9.65 -8.42 10.77
CA ARG A 337 9.30 -7.04 11.18
C ARG A 337 7.80 -6.80 11.25
N ILE A 338 7.00 -7.75 10.78
CA ILE A 338 5.55 -7.62 10.68
C ILE A 338 4.90 -8.87 11.28
N CYS A 339 3.89 -8.64 12.11
CA CYS A 339 2.98 -9.68 12.56
C CYS A 339 1.73 -9.67 11.68
N ILE A 340 1.55 -10.73 10.91
CA ILE A 340 0.45 -10.90 9.97
C ILE A 340 -0.67 -11.69 10.65
N LYS A 341 -1.87 -11.13 10.61
CA LYS A 341 -3.07 -11.80 11.11
C LYS A 341 -3.44 -12.96 10.20
N THR A 342 -3.74 -14.11 10.79
CA THR A 342 -4.32 -15.23 10.03
C THR A 342 -5.85 -15.20 10.01
N MET A 343 -6.43 -15.89 9.02
CA MET A 343 -7.85 -16.14 8.90
C MET A 343 -8.37 -17.04 10.03
N ILE A 344 -9.67 -16.97 10.30
CA ILE A 344 -10.37 -17.85 11.24
C ILE A 344 -11.21 -18.85 10.44
N GLN A 345 -11.21 -20.11 10.86
CA GLN A 345 -11.88 -21.23 10.16
C GLN A 345 -13.36 -20.97 9.85
N THR A 346 -14.08 -20.25 10.71
CA THR A 346 -15.52 -19.99 10.53
C THR A 346 -15.83 -19.07 9.36
N THR A 347 -14.97 -18.08 9.09
CA THR A 347 -15.20 -17.10 8.01
C THR A 347 -14.36 -17.40 6.78
N GLN A 348 -13.17 -17.97 6.99
CA GLN A 348 -12.12 -18.17 5.98
C GLN A 348 -11.74 -16.87 5.25
N SER A 349 -12.08 -15.71 5.81
CA SER A 349 -11.93 -14.43 5.13
C SER A 349 -10.47 -14.02 5.04
N CYS A 350 -10.10 -13.45 3.89
CA CYS A 350 -8.77 -12.96 3.62
C CYS A 350 -8.81 -11.68 2.78
N LEU A 351 -7.75 -10.88 2.91
CA LEU A 351 -7.45 -9.77 2.01
C LEU A 351 -6.21 -10.04 1.17
N THR A 352 -5.25 -10.78 1.72
CA THR A 352 -4.01 -11.15 1.08
C THR A 352 -3.72 -12.63 1.31
N ASN A 353 -2.85 -13.23 0.50
CA ASN A 353 -2.50 -14.65 0.65
C ASN A 353 -1.91 -14.97 2.04
N GLN A 354 -1.17 -14.04 2.63
CA GLN A 354 -0.55 -14.24 3.94
C GLN A 354 -1.58 -14.43 5.07
N TRP A 355 -2.83 -13.98 4.90
CA TRP A 355 -3.90 -14.25 5.85
C TRP A 355 -4.29 -15.74 5.86
N CYS A 356 -3.97 -16.47 4.80
CA CYS A 356 -4.30 -17.87 4.67
C CYS A 356 -3.28 -18.80 5.33
N ALA A 357 -2.21 -18.26 5.91
CA ALA A 357 -1.14 -19.02 6.57
C ALA A 357 -1.64 -20.07 7.58
N ALA A 358 -2.83 -19.90 8.18
CA ALA A 358 -3.43 -20.96 8.99
C ALA A 358 -3.64 -22.29 8.25
N MET A 359 -3.84 -22.29 6.94
CA MET A 359 -3.95 -23.49 6.10
C MET A 359 -2.59 -24.01 5.62
N GLY A 360 -1.48 -23.40 6.01
CA GLY A 360 -0.14 -23.75 5.58
C GLY A 360 0.35 -22.95 4.37
N PRO A 361 1.57 -23.26 3.89
CA PRO A 361 2.27 -22.46 2.89
C PRO A 361 1.62 -22.47 1.51
N TYR A 362 0.96 -23.56 1.16
CA TYR A 362 0.32 -23.73 -0.15
C TYR A 362 -1.13 -23.27 -0.15
N SER A 363 -1.40 -22.15 0.50
CA SER A 363 -2.71 -21.52 0.56
C SER A 363 -2.65 -20.07 0.06
N PHE A 364 -3.73 -19.63 -0.57
CA PHE A 364 -3.83 -18.28 -1.14
C PHE A 364 -5.22 -17.70 -0.90
N CYS A 365 -5.34 -16.38 -1.06
CA CYS A 365 -6.59 -15.68 -0.96
C CYS A 365 -7.24 -15.56 -2.33
N ASN A 366 -8.40 -16.20 -2.51
CA ASN A 366 -9.16 -16.08 -3.74
C ASN A 366 -9.80 -14.68 -3.81
N SER A 367 -9.33 -13.83 -4.73
CA SER A 367 -9.74 -12.42 -4.79
C SER A 367 -11.20 -12.20 -5.18
N THR A 368 -11.84 -13.17 -5.83
CA THR A 368 -13.26 -13.10 -6.21
C THR A 368 -14.18 -13.39 -5.02
N SER A 369 -13.79 -14.33 -4.17
CA SER A 369 -14.60 -14.76 -3.02
C SER A 369 -14.16 -14.15 -1.69
N SER A 370 -12.99 -13.52 -1.65
CA SER A 370 -12.30 -13.06 -0.43
C SER A 370 -12.15 -14.17 0.61
N LYS A 371 -11.93 -15.40 0.15
CA LYS A 371 -11.77 -16.60 0.99
C LYS A 371 -10.49 -17.36 0.71
N CYS A 372 -9.91 -17.94 1.75
CA CYS A 372 -8.72 -18.77 1.65
C CYS A 372 -9.00 -20.10 0.97
N GLN A 373 -8.11 -20.49 0.06
CA GLN A 373 -8.16 -21.73 -0.71
C GLN A 373 -6.77 -22.35 -0.79
N CYS A 374 -6.69 -23.65 -1.03
CA CYS A 374 -5.41 -24.27 -1.35
C CYS A 374 -5.01 -23.93 -2.78
N SER A 375 -3.72 -23.71 -2.97
CA SER A 375 -3.07 -23.60 -4.28
C SER A 375 -3.39 -24.80 -5.16
N SER A 376 -3.35 -24.59 -6.47
CA SER A 376 -3.34 -25.64 -7.48
C SER A 376 -2.28 -26.74 -7.27
N LEU A 377 -1.21 -26.45 -6.51
CA LEU A 377 -0.15 -27.40 -6.15
C LEU A 377 -0.50 -28.33 -4.97
N ALA A 378 -1.55 -28.00 -4.22
CA ALA A 378 -1.86 -28.64 -2.95
C ALA A 378 -3.30 -29.13 -2.85
N GLN A 379 -3.52 -30.12 -1.99
CA GLN A 379 -4.84 -30.66 -1.68
C GLN A 379 -5.21 -30.32 -0.24
N PHE A 380 -6.44 -29.86 -0.06
CA PHE A 380 -6.95 -29.58 1.27
C PHE A 380 -7.23 -30.86 2.07
N ASN A 381 -6.68 -30.92 3.27
CA ASN A 381 -6.89 -32.00 4.23
C ASN A 381 -7.78 -31.51 5.36
N GLU A 382 -9.04 -31.98 5.38
CA GLU A 382 -10.03 -31.54 6.36
C GLU A 382 -9.68 -31.93 7.81
N LYS A 383 -8.91 -33.00 8.02
CA LYS A 383 -8.56 -33.47 9.36
C LYS A 383 -7.52 -32.59 10.03
N THR A 384 -6.53 -32.16 9.27
CA THR A 384 -5.46 -31.27 9.74
C THR A 384 -5.77 -29.80 9.46
N TYR A 385 -6.79 -29.52 8.65
CA TYR A 385 -7.13 -28.20 8.15
C TYR A 385 -5.91 -27.54 7.48
N TYR A 386 -5.28 -28.28 6.55
CA TYR A 386 -3.99 -27.94 5.95
C TYR A 386 -3.98 -28.21 4.45
N CYS A 387 -3.22 -27.44 3.69
CA CYS A 387 -2.97 -27.64 2.26
C CYS A 387 -1.70 -28.49 2.08
N ASP A 388 -1.89 -29.81 1.95
CA ASP A 388 -0.80 -30.76 1.74
C ASP A 388 -0.31 -30.67 0.29
N LEU A 389 1.00 -30.48 0.09
CA LEU A 389 1.61 -30.44 -1.24
C LEU A 389 1.42 -31.78 -1.96
N VAL A 390 0.92 -31.74 -3.20
CA VAL A 390 0.69 -32.94 -4.03
C VAL A 390 1.53 -32.95 -5.30
N SER A 391 1.79 -31.78 -5.89
CA SER A 391 2.63 -31.65 -7.08
C SER A 391 3.88 -30.83 -6.79
N ASN A 392 5.04 -31.38 -7.15
CA ASN A 392 6.32 -30.68 -7.07
C ASN A 392 6.77 -30.14 -8.45
N THR A 393 5.83 -29.99 -9.38
CA THR A 393 6.12 -29.42 -10.71
C THR A 393 6.43 -27.93 -10.58
N THR A 394 7.53 -27.48 -11.18
CA THR A 394 7.88 -26.06 -11.35
C THR A 394 6.87 -25.38 -12.27
N THR A 395 5.73 -24.98 -11.72
CA THR A 395 4.79 -24.05 -12.34
C THR A 395 5.09 -22.64 -11.82
N ASP A 396 5.00 -21.64 -12.68
CA ASP A 396 5.16 -20.21 -12.36
C ASP A 396 3.96 -19.71 -11.53
N VAL A 397 3.88 -20.18 -10.29
CA VAL A 397 2.84 -19.88 -9.31
C VAL A 397 3.45 -19.05 -8.21
N CYS A 398 2.79 -17.94 -7.88
CA CYS A 398 3.11 -17.18 -6.68
C CYS A 398 2.18 -17.55 -5.53
N LEU A 399 2.67 -17.49 -4.30
CA LEU A 399 1.86 -17.63 -3.08
C LEU A 399 2.08 -16.43 -2.15
N LYS A 400 3.19 -15.73 -2.30
CA LYS A 400 3.56 -14.53 -1.56
C LYS A 400 3.87 -13.40 -2.52
N TYR A 401 3.85 -12.17 -2.00
CA TYR A 401 4.26 -10.99 -2.78
C TYR A 401 5.74 -10.96 -3.10
N THR A 402 6.56 -11.62 -2.27
CA THR A 402 8.01 -11.77 -2.49
C THR A 402 8.35 -12.77 -3.59
N ASP A 403 7.41 -13.64 -3.97
CA ASP A 403 7.55 -14.52 -5.15
C ASP A 403 7.42 -13.73 -6.46
N CYS A 404 6.96 -12.48 -6.40
CA CYS A 404 6.77 -11.60 -7.54
C CYS A 404 7.84 -10.50 -7.57
N ARG A 405 8.01 -9.88 -8.75
CA ARG A 405 8.94 -8.76 -8.92
C ARG A 405 8.48 -7.52 -8.15
N ILE A 406 9.35 -6.53 -8.05
CA ILE A 406 8.97 -5.23 -7.51
C ILE A 406 7.77 -4.65 -8.28
N ASN A 407 6.86 -3.99 -7.56
CA ASN A 407 5.60 -3.43 -8.09
C ASN A 407 4.60 -4.46 -8.64
N GLU A 408 4.86 -5.75 -8.42
CA GLU A 408 3.90 -6.82 -8.62
C GLU A 408 3.36 -7.31 -7.28
N ARG A 409 2.17 -7.89 -7.32
CA ARG A 409 1.56 -8.59 -6.20
C ARG A 409 1.01 -9.92 -6.69
N CYS A 410 1.09 -10.90 -5.82
CA CYS A 410 0.49 -12.19 -6.07
C CYS A 410 -1.04 -12.14 -5.90
N VAL A 411 -1.78 -12.37 -6.98
CA VAL A 411 -3.24 -12.44 -7.02
C VAL A 411 -3.66 -13.74 -7.68
N ASN A 412 -4.46 -14.56 -6.98
CA ASN A 412 -4.94 -15.85 -7.49
C ASN A 412 -3.83 -16.70 -8.15
N GLU A 413 -2.72 -16.88 -7.43
CA GLU A 413 -1.56 -17.67 -7.88
C GLU A 413 -0.75 -17.07 -9.04
N LYS A 414 -1.05 -15.84 -9.48
CA LYS A 414 -0.35 -15.14 -10.55
C LYS A 414 0.20 -13.80 -10.09
N CYS A 415 1.41 -13.47 -10.51
CA CYS A 415 1.97 -12.14 -10.29
C CYS A 415 1.27 -11.15 -11.22
N GLU A 416 0.47 -10.27 -10.62
CA GLU A 416 -0.21 -9.17 -11.28
C GLU A 416 0.44 -7.85 -10.88
N CYS A 417 0.56 -6.93 -11.83
CA CYS A 417 1.03 -5.59 -11.53
C CYS A 417 0.08 -4.89 -10.52
N ILE A 418 0.66 -4.09 -9.62
CA ILE A 418 -0.11 -3.18 -8.79
C ILE A 418 -0.79 -2.14 -9.71
N ARG A 419 -1.91 -1.52 -9.27
CA ARG A 419 -2.57 -0.46 -10.06
C ARG A 419 -1.54 0.60 -10.46
N ASN A 420 -1.60 1.05 -11.71
CA ASN A 420 -0.63 1.96 -12.35
C ASN A 420 0.70 1.30 -12.74
N PHE A 421 0.76 -0.03 -12.84
CA PHE A 421 1.92 -0.75 -13.39
C PHE A 421 1.43 -1.76 -14.43
N SER A 422 2.22 -2.03 -15.48
CA SER A 422 1.87 -3.02 -16.52
C SER A 422 3.10 -3.79 -16.99
N ARG A 423 2.94 -5.09 -17.31
CA ARG A 423 3.98 -5.89 -17.97
C ARG A 423 3.91 -5.66 -19.47
N ASN A 424 5.05 -5.46 -20.14
CA ASN A 424 5.16 -5.73 -21.56
C ASN A 424 6.42 -6.54 -21.87
N GLU A 425 6.23 -7.59 -22.66
CA GLU A 425 7.30 -8.46 -23.17
C GLU A 425 8.08 -7.80 -24.31
N GLU A 426 7.60 -6.72 -24.92
CA GLU A 426 8.38 -5.87 -25.82
C GLU A 426 7.87 -4.42 -25.63
N ASP A 427 8.79 -3.48 -25.43
CA ASP A 427 8.64 -2.01 -25.29
C ASP A 427 8.43 -1.40 -23.88
N ILE A 428 9.31 -0.43 -23.60
CA ILE A 428 9.54 0.34 -22.38
C ILE A 428 8.41 1.37 -22.17
N TYR A 429 7.72 1.30 -21.03
CA TYR A 429 6.68 2.26 -20.64
C TYR A 429 7.00 2.94 -19.29
N ILE A 430 6.46 4.15 -19.16
CA ILE A 430 6.48 5.03 -18.00
C ILE A 430 5.40 4.55 -17.05
N GLU A 431 5.79 4.47 -15.79
CA GLU A 431 5.22 3.58 -14.78
C GLU A 431 5.73 2.14 -14.91
N GLY A 432 7.06 2.03 -14.81
CA GLY A 432 7.77 0.86 -14.30
C GLY A 432 8.35 -0.11 -15.34
N LEU A 433 9.55 0.19 -15.84
CA LEU A 433 10.55 -0.85 -16.17
C LEU A 433 11.82 -0.65 -15.33
N CYS A 434 12.45 -1.78 -14.99
CA CYS A 434 13.44 -1.97 -13.92
C CYS A 434 14.86 -1.40 -14.14
N ASP A 435 15.06 -0.40 -15.00
CA ASP A 435 16.43 0.07 -15.33
C ASP A 435 16.52 1.60 -15.59
N VAL A 436 15.64 2.41 -14.99
CA VAL A 436 15.62 3.85 -15.29
C VAL A 436 16.40 4.66 -14.25
N VAL A 437 17.66 4.96 -14.59
CA VAL A 437 18.55 5.86 -13.83
C VAL A 437 18.07 7.32 -13.88
N SER A 438 17.30 7.71 -14.90
CA SER A 438 16.82 9.10 -15.10
C SER A 438 15.51 9.16 -15.89
N CYS A 439 14.54 9.94 -15.38
CA CYS A 439 13.25 10.19 -16.02
C CYS A 439 13.26 11.35 -17.01
N SER A 440 14.45 11.83 -17.40
CA SER A 440 14.61 12.99 -18.28
C SER A 440 14.02 12.82 -19.69
N HIS A 441 13.79 11.58 -20.13
CA HIS A 441 13.11 11.26 -21.39
C HIS A 441 11.57 11.37 -21.30
N ILE A 442 11.06 11.74 -20.13
CA ILE A 442 9.65 11.80 -19.79
C ILE A 442 9.34 13.22 -19.35
N GLU A 443 8.49 13.90 -20.12
CA GLU A 443 8.00 15.21 -19.71
C GLU A 443 6.99 15.06 -18.56
N ASN A 444 7.14 15.90 -17.53
CA ASN A 444 6.31 15.90 -16.32
C ASN A 444 6.42 14.59 -15.50
N ALA A 445 7.61 14.00 -15.38
CA ALA A 445 7.89 12.93 -14.43
C ALA A 445 9.17 13.17 -13.60
N ASN A 446 9.16 12.66 -12.37
CA ASN A 446 10.26 12.68 -11.42
C ASN A 446 10.74 11.26 -11.09
N CYS A 447 12.03 11.14 -10.81
CA CYS A 447 12.61 9.90 -10.31
C CYS A 447 12.48 9.87 -8.78
N VAL A 448 11.78 8.88 -8.25
CA VAL A 448 11.64 8.66 -6.80
C VAL A 448 12.03 7.21 -6.52
N GLY A 449 13.13 6.99 -5.79
CA GLY A 449 13.60 5.65 -5.44
C GLY A 449 13.96 4.76 -6.64
N GLY A 450 14.45 5.36 -7.73
CA GLY A 450 14.83 4.62 -8.95
C GLY A 450 13.66 4.28 -9.89
N ILE A 451 12.51 4.93 -9.71
CA ILE A 451 11.29 4.74 -10.52
C ILE A 451 10.80 6.10 -11.02
N CYS A 452 10.34 6.16 -12.27
CA CYS A 452 9.70 7.34 -12.82
C CYS A 452 8.22 7.42 -12.45
N LEU A 453 7.87 8.45 -11.69
CA LEU A 453 6.52 8.81 -11.32
C LEU A 453 6.13 10.12 -11.99
N CYS A 454 4.91 10.23 -12.50
CA CYS A 454 4.42 11.51 -13.02
C CYS A 454 4.38 12.58 -11.91
N GLU A 455 4.67 13.82 -12.29
CA GLU A 455 4.56 14.98 -11.40
C GLU A 455 3.11 15.14 -10.91
N ASP A 456 2.94 15.80 -9.76
CA ASP A 456 1.62 16.08 -9.21
C ASP A 456 0.72 16.80 -10.23
N GLY A 457 -0.52 16.32 -10.38
CA GLY A 457 -1.45 16.81 -11.40
C GLY A 457 -1.33 16.10 -12.76
N PHE A 458 -0.52 15.04 -12.86
CA PHE A 458 -0.41 14.20 -14.06
C PHE A 458 -0.63 12.72 -13.74
N ILE A 459 -1.09 11.97 -14.74
CA ILE A 459 -1.32 10.51 -14.69
C ILE A 459 -0.55 9.82 -15.83
N GLY A 460 0.07 8.68 -15.56
CA GLY A 460 0.89 7.98 -16.54
C GLY A 460 0.08 7.25 -17.61
N LYS A 461 0.53 7.37 -18.86
CA LYS A 461 0.13 6.48 -19.94
C LYS A 461 1.27 6.34 -20.94
N LYS A 462 1.62 5.09 -21.20
CA LYS A 462 2.66 4.73 -22.17
C LYS A 462 3.98 5.45 -21.88
N THR A 463 4.45 6.33 -22.77
CA THR A 463 5.66 7.15 -22.59
C THR A 463 5.35 8.62 -22.33
N ARG A 464 4.18 8.92 -21.74
CA ARG A 464 3.80 10.30 -21.40
C ARG A 464 3.11 10.38 -20.04
N CYS A 465 3.32 11.49 -19.36
CA CYS A 465 2.48 11.93 -18.25
C CYS A 465 1.40 12.87 -18.80
N LEU A 466 0.15 12.48 -18.63
CA LEU A 466 -1.03 13.20 -19.13
C LEU A 466 -1.60 14.07 -18.00
N LYS A 467 -1.93 15.32 -18.30
CA LYS A 467 -2.48 16.23 -17.29
C LYS A 467 -3.85 15.74 -16.81
N ILE A 468 -4.05 15.71 -15.50
CA ILE A 468 -5.35 15.42 -14.87
C ILE A 468 -6.29 16.61 -15.13
N ALA A 469 -7.51 16.33 -15.54
CA ALA A 469 -8.55 17.33 -15.74
C ALA A 469 -9.14 17.80 -14.41
N ASP A 470 -9.34 19.10 -14.31
CA ASP A 470 -9.87 19.81 -13.16
C ASP A 470 -11.33 20.29 -13.36
N ALA A 471 -11.89 20.12 -14.55
CA ALA A 471 -13.27 20.47 -14.88
C ALA A 471 -13.86 19.60 -16.01
N LEU A 472 -15.19 19.53 -16.07
CA LEU A 472 -15.89 19.00 -17.26
C LEU A 472 -15.52 19.84 -18.50
N GLU A 473 -15.64 19.23 -19.68
CA GLU A 473 -15.23 19.80 -20.98
C GLU A 473 -13.70 20.01 -21.13
N ALA A 474 -12.90 19.70 -20.09
CA ALA A 474 -11.45 19.69 -20.22
C ALA A 474 -11.02 18.60 -21.22
N PRO A 475 -10.04 18.89 -22.10
CA PRO A 475 -9.57 17.92 -23.07
C PRO A 475 -8.93 16.73 -22.37
N CYS A 476 -9.23 15.53 -22.86
CA CYS A 476 -8.69 14.29 -22.33
C CYS A 476 -8.32 13.35 -23.47
N GLU A 477 -7.42 12.43 -23.19
CA GLU A 477 -7.07 11.30 -24.07
C GLU A 477 -7.53 9.97 -23.46
N GLU A 478 -7.77 9.94 -22.15
CA GLU A 478 -8.14 8.75 -21.38
C GLU A 478 -9.12 9.06 -20.26
N HIS A 479 -9.97 8.09 -19.92
CA HIS A 479 -10.93 8.21 -18.81
C HIS A 479 -10.26 8.53 -17.47
N GLU A 480 -9.04 8.03 -17.28
CA GLU A 480 -8.20 8.22 -16.09
C GLU A 480 -7.94 9.70 -15.77
N GLN A 481 -7.87 10.58 -16.78
CA GLN A 481 -7.65 12.02 -16.58
C GLN A 481 -8.86 12.71 -15.93
N CYS A 482 -10.06 12.13 -16.03
CA CYS A 482 -11.30 12.74 -15.55
C CYS A 482 -11.66 12.32 -14.11
N LYS A 483 -10.88 11.43 -13.48
CA LYS A 483 -11.22 10.82 -12.18
C LYS A 483 -11.40 11.80 -11.02
N ASN A 484 -10.82 13.00 -11.09
CA ASN A 484 -11.03 14.04 -10.07
C ASN A 484 -12.41 14.70 -10.15
N ILE A 485 -13.17 14.44 -11.22
CA ILE A 485 -14.54 14.89 -11.39
C ILE A 485 -15.43 13.67 -11.21
N GLU A 486 -16.17 13.65 -10.10
CA GLU A 486 -17.02 12.51 -9.71
C GLU A 486 -18.03 12.18 -10.82
N HIS A 487 -18.18 10.90 -11.14
CA HIS A 487 -19.07 10.39 -12.19
C HIS A 487 -18.81 10.96 -13.60
N SER A 488 -17.54 11.18 -13.94
CA SER A 488 -17.13 11.60 -15.27
C SER A 488 -16.18 10.60 -15.96
N VAL A 489 -16.21 10.63 -17.29
CA VAL A 489 -15.39 9.81 -18.18
C VAL A 489 -14.90 10.66 -19.34
N CYS A 490 -13.78 10.28 -19.93
CA CYS A 490 -13.33 10.88 -21.19
C CYS A 490 -14.23 10.41 -22.34
N GLY A 491 -14.93 11.31 -23.02
CA GLY A 491 -15.90 10.96 -24.04
C GLY A 491 -16.09 12.06 -25.08
N GLU A 492 -16.81 11.73 -26.14
CA GLU A 492 -17.17 12.68 -27.20
C GLU A 492 -18.35 13.55 -26.74
N LEU A 493 -18.35 14.81 -27.18
CA LEU A 493 -19.52 15.68 -27.07
C LEU A 493 -20.34 15.59 -28.36
N ASP A 494 -21.64 15.39 -28.21
CA ASP A 494 -22.60 15.59 -29.29
C ASP A 494 -22.47 17.06 -29.78
N ASP A 495 -22.05 17.25 -31.03
CA ASP A 495 -21.84 18.52 -31.77
C ASP A 495 -20.41 19.14 -31.79
N ALA A 496 -19.34 18.44 -31.37
CA ALA A 496 -17.97 18.92 -31.57
C ALA A 496 -17.47 18.70 -33.03
N PRO A 497 -16.86 19.71 -33.68
CA PRO A 497 -16.46 19.62 -35.10
C PRO A 497 -15.12 18.90 -35.39
N ASP A 498 -14.59 18.13 -34.45
CA ASP A 498 -13.37 17.32 -34.60
C ASP A 498 -13.44 16.18 -33.56
N ASP A 499 -12.74 15.06 -33.79
CA ASP A 499 -12.64 13.89 -32.87
C ASP A 499 -11.89 14.23 -31.55
N THR A 500 -12.24 15.34 -30.90
CA THR A 500 -11.66 15.81 -29.63
C THR A 500 -12.43 15.25 -28.46
N LEU A 501 -11.79 14.39 -27.67
CA LEU A 501 -12.34 13.84 -26.45
C LEU A 501 -12.21 14.84 -25.29
N GLN A 502 -13.24 14.90 -24.45
CA GLN A 502 -13.29 15.77 -23.27
C GLN A 502 -13.91 15.04 -22.07
N CYS A 503 -13.67 15.53 -20.86
CA CYS A 503 -14.30 14.97 -19.67
C CYS A 503 -15.80 15.29 -19.66
N VAL A 504 -16.62 14.25 -19.81
CA VAL A 504 -18.09 14.32 -19.83
C VAL A 504 -18.67 13.45 -18.73
N CYS A 505 -19.93 13.64 -18.37
CA CYS A 505 -20.58 12.78 -17.39
C CYS A 505 -20.76 11.36 -17.92
N GLU A 506 -20.56 10.38 -17.04
CA GLU A 506 -20.74 8.97 -17.36
C GLU A 506 -22.21 8.62 -17.64
N GLU A 507 -22.44 7.45 -18.26
CA GLU A 507 -23.80 7.02 -18.59
C GLU A 507 -24.69 6.94 -17.33
N GLY A 508 -25.86 7.59 -17.39
CA GLY A 508 -26.77 7.67 -16.24
C GLY A 508 -26.58 8.92 -15.38
N TYR A 509 -25.67 9.82 -15.73
CA TYR A 509 -25.47 11.12 -15.09
C TYR A 509 -25.66 12.27 -16.09
N THR A 510 -25.91 13.48 -15.59
CA THR A 510 -26.03 14.70 -16.40
C THR A 510 -25.24 15.83 -15.75
N ASP A 511 -24.68 16.69 -16.58
CA ASP A 511 -24.00 17.92 -16.12
C ASP A 511 -25.03 18.92 -15.57
N VAL A 512 -24.84 19.34 -14.32
CA VAL A 512 -25.51 20.51 -13.74
C VAL A 512 -24.48 21.40 -13.06
N ASN A 513 -24.15 22.53 -13.69
CA ASN A 513 -23.13 23.50 -13.22
C ASN A 513 -21.71 22.90 -13.10
N ALA A 514 -21.24 22.22 -14.15
CA ALA A 514 -19.91 21.61 -14.25
C ALA A 514 -19.68 20.46 -13.26
N MET A 515 -20.76 19.76 -12.86
CA MET A 515 -20.75 18.62 -11.93
C MET A 515 -21.75 17.56 -12.39
N CYS A 516 -21.39 16.28 -12.28
CA CYS A 516 -22.22 15.19 -12.74
C CYS A 516 -23.19 14.70 -11.65
N TYR A 517 -24.48 14.78 -11.93
CA TYR A 517 -25.53 14.29 -11.04
C TYR A 517 -26.31 13.15 -11.67
N GLN A 518 -26.65 12.15 -10.86
CA GLN A 518 -27.40 11.00 -11.33
C GLN A 518 -28.73 11.46 -11.98
N ASN A 519 -29.01 10.93 -13.16
CA ASN A 519 -30.27 11.16 -13.85
C ASN A 519 -31.43 10.73 -12.96
N LYS A 520 -32.43 11.61 -12.81
CA LYS A 520 -33.68 11.31 -12.10
C LYS A 520 -34.86 11.49 -13.04
N ARG A 521 -35.89 10.68 -12.82
CA ARG A 521 -37.21 10.71 -13.47
C ARG A 521 -38.30 10.76 -12.41
N TYR A 522 -39.50 11.15 -12.84
CA TYR A 522 -40.68 11.03 -11.99
C TYR A 522 -40.85 9.57 -11.54
N GLY A 523 -40.93 9.35 -10.23
CA GLY A 523 -41.03 8.03 -9.61
C GLY A 523 -39.70 7.43 -9.15
N ASP A 524 -38.56 8.02 -9.50
CA ASP A 524 -37.24 7.50 -9.10
C ASP A 524 -36.99 7.69 -7.61
N PRO A 525 -36.23 6.77 -6.96
CA PRO A 525 -35.93 6.88 -5.54
C PRO A 525 -35.06 8.10 -5.23
N CYS A 526 -35.34 8.72 -4.09
CA CYS A 526 -34.61 9.88 -3.58
C CYS A 526 -34.50 9.84 -2.06
N MET A 527 -33.40 10.39 -1.54
CA MET A 527 -33.18 10.56 -0.10
C MET A 527 -33.38 12.02 0.34
N THR A 528 -33.07 12.96 -0.55
CA THR A 528 -33.18 14.40 -0.31
C THR A 528 -33.97 15.10 -1.42
N GLU A 529 -34.63 16.22 -1.09
CA GLU A 529 -35.35 17.05 -2.07
C GLU A 529 -34.42 17.61 -3.16
N ARG A 530 -33.14 17.80 -2.81
CA ARG A 530 -32.10 18.31 -3.70
C ARG A 530 -31.84 17.37 -4.89
N GLU A 531 -31.87 16.05 -4.67
CA GLU A 531 -31.68 15.04 -5.73
C GLU A 531 -32.71 15.16 -6.86
N CYS A 532 -33.97 15.45 -6.53
CA CYS A 532 -35.01 15.62 -7.55
C CYS A 532 -34.98 17.03 -8.17
N THR A 533 -34.82 18.07 -7.35
CA THR A 533 -34.92 19.47 -7.82
C THR A 533 -33.76 19.91 -8.71
N LEU A 534 -32.56 19.34 -8.52
CA LEU A 534 -31.37 19.65 -9.31
C LEU A 534 -31.49 19.19 -10.77
N VAL A 535 -31.96 17.95 -10.98
CA VAL A 535 -31.96 17.30 -12.31
C VAL A 535 -33.31 17.43 -13.02
N LEU A 536 -34.43 17.40 -12.29
CA LEU A 536 -35.77 17.48 -12.87
C LEU A 536 -36.38 18.89 -12.88
N ASN A 537 -35.72 19.90 -12.27
CA ASN A 537 -36.18 21.26 -11.96
C ASN A 537 -36.96 21.42 -10.63
N ARG A 538 -37.14 22.68 -10.19
CA ARG A 538 -37.70 23.07 -8.88
C ARG A 538 -39.14 22.59 -8.61
N SER A 539 -39.89 22.17 -9.62
CA SER A 539 -41.28 21.72 -9.50
C SER A 539 -41.42 20.28 -9.00
N TYR A 540 -40.31 19.54 -8.93
CA TYR A 540 -40.25 18.18 -8.38
C TYR A 540 -39.72 18.19 -6.95
N LYS A 541 -40.28 17.35 -6.08
CA LYS A 541 -39.92 17.21 -4.67
C LYS A 541 -39.66 15.75 -4.33
N CYS A 542 -38.74 15.49 -3.41
CA CYS A 542 -38.57 14.15 -2.85
C CYS A 542 -39.64 13.91 -1.78
N ARG A 543 -40.60 13.03 -2.06
CA ARG A 543 -41.72 12.75 -1.14
C ARG A 543 -42.00 11.26 -1.14
N ASN A 544 -42.10 10.66 0.04
CA ASN A 544 -42.19 9.21 0.22
C ASN A 544 -41.02 8.47 -0.45
N SER A 545 -39.82 9.04 -0.35
CA SER A 545 -38.59 8.51 -0.94
C SER A 545 -38.61 8.33 -2.46
N ILE A 546 -39.53 9.01 -3.17
CA ILE A 546 -39.58 9.05 -4.63
C ILE A 546 -39.73 10.49 -5.15
N CYS A 547 -39.18 10.78 -6.33
CA CYS A 547 -39.28 12.08 -6.98
C CYS A 547 -40.68 12.27 -7.58
N GLN A 548 -41.46 13.21 -7.05
CA GLN A 548 -42.83 13.47 -7.51
C GLN A 548 -43.18 14.97 -7.50
N CYS A 549 -44.29 15.34 -8.14
CA CYS A 549 -44.76 16.72 -8.17
C CYS A 549 -45.09 17.26 -6.77
N ASP A 550 -44.94 18.57 -6.61
CA ASP A 550 -45.30 19.25 -5.38
C ASP A 550 -46.82 19.15 -5.08
N VAL A 551 -47.19 19.39 -3.83
CA VAL A 551 -48.58 19.30 -3.35
C VAL A 551 -49.49 20.22 -4.17
N GLY A 552 -50.50 19.64 -4.82
CA GLY A 552 -51.46 20.39 -5.65
C GLY A 552 -51.08 20.50 -7.14
N GLN A 553 -49.94 19.93 -7.54
CA GLN A 553 -49.54 19.83 -8.94
C GLN A 553 -49.71 18.39 -9.46
N VAL A 554 -50.01 18.28 -10.75
CA VAL A 554 -50.13 17.00 -11.47
C VAL A 554 -49.16 16.97 -12.63
N LEU A 555 -48.56 15.80 -12.86
CA LEU A 555 -47.65 15.58 -13.98
C LEU A 555 -48.44 15.59 -15.28
N LYS A 556 -48.14 16.54 -16.17
CA LYS A 556 -48.73 16.66 -17.50
C LYS A 556 -47.65 16.92 -18.53
N ASN A 557 -47.54 16.03 -19.53
CA ASN A 557 -46.52 16.11 -20.59
C ASN A 557 -45.07 16.22 -20.07
N GLY A 558 -44.73 15.53 -18.98
CA GLY A 558 -43.38 15.57 -18.41
C GLY A 558 -43.07 16.79 -17.52
N TYR A 559 -44.07 17.62 -17.21
CA TYR A 559 -43.92 18.77 -16.30
C TYR A 559 -44.99 18.76 -15.21
N CYS A 560 -44.64 19.18 -14.00
CA CYS A 560 -45.60 19.37 -12.92
C CYS A 560 -46.37 20.68 -13.13
N THR A 561 -47.70 20.57 -13.26
CA THR A 561 -48.59 21.71 -13.52
C THR A 561 -49.65 21.82 -12.43
N SER A 562 -49.94 23.04 -11.96
CA SER A 562 -50.97 23.26 -10.93
C SER A 562 -52.33 22.83 -11.45
N GLY A 563 -53.02 21.98 -10.67
CA GLY A 563 -54.38 21.56 -10.98
C GLY A 563 -55.35 22.72 -10.83
N ALA A 564 -55.64 23.45 -11.92
CA ALA A 564 -56.79 24.33 -11.95
C ALA A 564 -58.07 23.49 -11.82
N ASN A 565 -58.78 23.64 -10.70
CA ASN A 565 -60.10 23.07 -10.49
C ASN A 565 -61.05 23.53 -11.60
N ILE A 566 -61.29 22.70 -12.62
CA ILE A 566 -62.41 22.89 -13.54
C ILE A 566 -63.66 22.35 -12.83
N ILE A 567 -64.25 23.17 -11.95
CA ILE A 567 -65.60 22.92 -11.45
C ILE A 567 -66.53 23.11 -12.65
N SER A 568 -67.10 22.00 -13.13
CA SER A 568 -68.16 21.97 -14.14
C SER A 568 -69.22 23.03 -13.86
N ILE A 569 -69.51 23.85 -14.88
CA ILE A 569 -70.58 24.85 -14.93
C ILE A 569 -71.94 24.14 -15.05
N SER A 570 -72.23 23.19 -14.17
CA SER A 570 -73.52 22.51 -14.12
C SER A 570 -74.51 23.24 -13.22
N TYR A 571 -74.09 24.14 -12.33
CA TYR A 571 -75.00 24.84 -11.42
C TYR A 571 -75.70 26.08 -12.01
N LEU A 572 -75.17 26.69 -13.09
CA LEU A 572 -75.82 27.83 -13.76
C LEU A 572 -76.96 27.41 -14.72
N ALA A 573 -76.92 26.18 -15.25
CA ALA A 573 -78.00 25.61 -16.05
C ALA A 573 -79.24 25.26 -15.19
N TRP A 574 -79.03 24.81 -13.95
CA TRP A 574 -80.13 24.51 -13.01
C TRP A 574 -80.84 25.76 -12.49
N ILE A 575 -80.13 26.88 -12.33
CA ILE A 575 -80.74 28.16 -11.90
C ILE A 575 -81.58 28.78 -13.03
N LEU A 576 -81.17 28.66 -14.30
CA LEU A 576 -81.98 29.12 -15.44
C LEU A 576 -83.24 28.28 -15.67
N VAL A 577 -83.19 26.97 -15.41
CA VAL A 577 -84.38 26.08 -15.49
C VAL A 577 -85.37 26.37 -14.36
N LEU A 578 -84.90 26.71 -13.16
CA LEU A 578 -85.78 27.09 -12.04
C LEU A 578 -86.42 28.48 -12.20
N ILE A 579 -85.80 29.40 -12.96
CA ILE A 579 -86.40 30.71 -13.28
C ILE A 579 -87.51 30.56 -14.34
N MET A 580 -87.40 29.60 -15.27
CA MET A 580 -88.42 29.33 -16.29
C MET A 580 -89.65 28.56 -15.78
N ILE A 581 -89.56 27.91 -14.61
CA ILE A 581 -90.68 27.16 -14.00
C ILE A 581 -91.53 28.05 -13.05
N LYS A 582 -91.06 29.25 -12.69
CA LYS A 582 -91.79 30.18 -11.80
C LYS A 582 -92.51 31.33 -12.53
N LEU A 583 -92.56 31.30 -13.86
CA LEU A 583 -93.25 32.29 -14.71
C LEU A 583 -94.28 31.64 -15.66
N ASN A 584 -94.96 30.59 -15.21
CA ASN A 584 -96.21 30.12 -15.79
C ASN A 584 -97.21 29.76 -14.70
#